data_AF-A0A498LXT4-F1
#
_entry.id   AF-A0A498LXT4-F1
#
_cell.length_a   1.000
_cell.length_b   1.000
_cell.length_c   1.000
_cell.angle_alpha   90.00
_cell.angle_beta   90.00
_cell.angle_gamma   90.00
#
_symmetry.space_group_name_H-M   'P 1'
#
loop_
_entity.id
_entity.type
_entity.pdbx_description
1 polymer ?
#
loop_
_entity_poly.entity_id
_entity_poly.type
_entity_poly.pdbx_seq_one_letter_code
_entity_poly.pdbx_strand_id
1 'polypeptide(L)'
;MTLTKEQVQEQIMKCISLSAPGAHVIIIVLSVGRFTLEEKDILGMIKMIFGSKAADFCIVLFTREDSLRGQTIKQYVDRSKNDELKKLISDCGNRFLAFSNTETQDQTQVIKLFDMMEEMKKSNQGQCFTNEMFKEAAISTEQRMKMIEENERKNQTQVKELKAKYDMEIKSMKKRLEEKKLKIDEERERLKNKFRQQEETLRREFEEKEKSEQKKGKMENQKRSDEEKQQRAEYDQRIEEIKRETEDQRIQYEKQQKEREEEDRKRGEEYKQDQEKMKNDHEHIIAELQMKQEEEIRKRDSEEQMRRKQEEKEREEWKRKIKEAENDKETQEEIKRQQREWEEEKKQQMREREEEERERKEKHEKQLKEKQEELDNKKKKFERDIEEERQNREEEQQQQIRERTERERI
;
A
#
# COMPACT_ATOMS: atom_id res chain seq x y z
N MET A 1 -70.61 24.17 86.13
CA MET A 1 -71.54 23.55 85.18
C MET A 1 -71.96 22.23 85.76
N THR A 2 -73.24 22.07 86.06
CA THR A 2 -73.80 20.81 86.60
C THR A 2 -74.24 19.95 85.41
N LEU A 3 -73.76 18.70 85.33
CA LEU A 3 -74.15 17.74 84.28
C LEU A 3 -75.66 17.44 84.38
N THR A 4 -76.33 17.19 83.24
CA THR A 4 -77.70 16.68 83.28
C THR A 4 -77.73 15.21 83.69
N LYS A 5 -78.89 14.69 84.13
CA LYS A 5 -79.02 13.30 84.58
C LYS A 5 -78.67 12.30 83.45
N GLU A 6 -78.99 12.63 82.21
CA GLU A 6 -78.71 11.81 81.03
C GLU A 6 -77.20 11.76 80.73
N GLN A 7 -76.51 12.89 80.83
CA GLN A 7 -75.05 12.95 80.64
C GLN A 7 -74.32 12.19 81.75
N VAL A 8 -74.81 12.27 82.99
CA VAL A 8 -74.28 11.48 84.12
C VAL A 8 -74.47 9.98 83.84
N GLN A 9 -75.64 9.55 83.36
CA GLN A 9 -75.90 8.16 83.00
C GLN A 9 -74.98 7.67 81.87
N GLU A 10 -74.78 8.46 80.81
CA GLU A 10 -73.89 8.09 79.69
C GLU A 10 -72.43 7.89 80.13
N GLN A 11 -71.91 8.79 80.97
CA GLN A 11 -70.55 8.64 81.50
C GLN A 11 -70.43 7.41 82.41
N ILE A 12 -71.49 7.06 83.13
CA ILE A 12 -71.52 5.85 83.95
C ILE A 12 -71.54 4.59 83.07
N MET A 13 -72.32 4.56 81.98
CA MET A 13 -72.29 3.46 81.01
C MET A 13 -70.90 3.26 80.41
N LYS A 14 -70.23 4.35 80.06
CA LYS A 14 -68.86 4.31 79.55
C LYS A 14 -67.88 3.77 80.59
N CYS A 15 -68.01 4.20 81.85
CA CYS A 15 -67.22 3.70 82.97
C CYS A 15 -67.43 2.20 83.18
N ILE A 16 -68.66 1.71 83.07
CA ILE A 16 -69.00 0.28 83.16
C ILE A 16 -68.31 -0.52 82.06
N SER A 17 -68.37 -0.03 80.81
CA SER A 17 -67.72 -0.69 79.68
C SER A 17 -66.20 -0.76 79.81
N LEU A 18 -65.57 0.27 80.41
CA LEU A 18 -64.12 0.31 80.61
C LEU A 18 -63.66 -0.47 81.85
N SER A 19 -64.54 -0.64 82.83
CA SER A 19 -64.23 -1.30 84.10
C SER A 19 -64.74 -2.74 84.16
N ALA A 20 -65.21 -3.30 83.04
CA ALA A 20 -65.60 -4.72 82.95
C ALA A 20 -64.42 -5.63 83.30
N PRO A 21 -64.62 -6.70 84.10
CA PRO A 21 -65.90 -7.31 84.49
C PRO A 21 -66.58 -6.71 85.74
N GLY A 22 -66.02 -5.66 86.35
CA GLY A 22 -66.59 -5.02 87.54
C GLY A 22 -65.63 -4.07 88.25
N ALA A 23 -66.18 -3.21 89.11
CA ALA A 23 -65.42 -2.23 89.90
C ALA A 23 -65.01 -2.82 91.27
N HIS A 24 -63.73 -2.74 91.63
CA HIS A 24 -63.27 -3.26 92.93
C HIS A 24 -63.63 -2.33 94.10
N VAL A 25 -63.62 -1.01 93.85
CA VAL A 25 -63.92 0.03 94.83
C VAL A 25 -64.57 1.20 94.10
N ILE A 26 -65.58 1.79 94.72
CA ILE A 26 -66.23 3.03 94.29
C ILE A 26 -65.93 4.10 95.35
N ILE A 27 -65.34 5.23 94.95
CA ILE A 27 -65.00 6.30 95.88
C ILE A 27 -66.01 7.44 95.71
N ILE A 28 -66.74 7.76 96.78
CA ILE A 28 -67.69 8.87 96.85
C ILE A 28 -66.96 10.06 97.46
N VAL A 29 -66.64 11.07 96.64
CA VAL A 29 -65.86 12.23 97.07
C VAL A 29 -66.78 13.36 97.53
N LEU A 30 -66.63 13.79 98.78
CA LEU A 30 -67.37 14.90 99.40
C LEU A 30 -66.40 16.00 99.85
N SER A 31 -66.88 17.22 100.12
CA SER A 31 -66.04 18.30 100.66
C SER A 31 -66.37 18.63 102.10
N VAL A 32 -65.37 18.83 102.96
CA VAL A 32 -65.59 19.27 104.35
C VAL A 32 -66.35 20.60 104.38
N GLY A 33 -67.40 20.67 105.18
CA GLY A 33 -68.26 21.84 105.36
C GLY A 33 -69.32 22.04 104.28
N ARG A 34 -69.39 21.19 103.24
CA ARG A 34 -70.38 21.28 102.17
C ARG A 34 -71.03 19.91 101.93
N PHE A 35 -72.35 19.85 102.14
CA PHE A 35 -73.19 18.72 101.76
C PHE A 35 -74.48 19.25 101.12
N THR A 36 -74.48 19.25 99.79
CA THR A 36 -75.48 19.83 98.90
C THR A 36 -76.58 18.83 98.56
N LEU A 37 -77.70 19.32 98.01
CA LEU A 37 -78.78 18.48 97.48
C LEU A 37 -78.27 17.48 96.44
N GLU A 38 -77.31 17.89 95.60
CA GLU A 38 -76.68 17.03 94.60
C GLU A 38 -75.94 15.86 95.26
N GLU A 39 -75.21 16.11 96.36
CA GLU A 39 -74.47 15.08 97.12
C GLU A 39 -75.39 14.11 97.87
N LYS A 40 -76.61 14.54 98.25
CA LYS A 40 -77.64 13.67 98.85
C LYS A 40 -78.12 12.59 97.87
N ASP A 41 -78.27 12.98 96.61
CA ASP A 41 -78.81 12.10 95.58
C ASP A 41 -77.76 11.11 95.02
N ILE A 42 -76.46 11.33 95.28
CA ILE A 42 -75.36 10.47 94.76
C ILE A 42 -75.53 9.02 95.18
N LEU A 43 -75.80 8.73 96.45
CA LEU A 43 -75.95 7.35 96.89
C LEU A 43 -77.25 6.71 96.36
N GLY A 44 -78.30 7.51 96.19
CA GLY A 44 -79.51 7.09 95.50
C GLY A 44 -79.21 6.70 94.05
N MET A 45 -78.42 7.50 93.34
CA MET A 45 -77.98 7.22 91.96
C MET A 45 -77.06 6.00 91.88
N ILE A 46 -76.10 5.87 92.79
CA ILE A 46 -75.20 4.70 92.85
C ILE A 46 -76.01 3.43 93.13
N LYS A 47 -76.92 3.45 94.11
CA LYS A 47 -77.78 2.30 94.42
C LYS A 47 -78.78 2.01 93.30
N MET A 48 -79.21 3.02 92.53
CA MET A 48 -80.10 2.84 91.38
C MET A 48 -79.38 2.19 90.20
N ILE A 49 -78.15 2.61 89.91
CA ILE A 49 -77.40 2.16 88.72
C ILE A 49 -76.63 0.86 88.99
N PHE A 50 -76.05 0.75 90.17
CA PHE A 50 -75.24 -0.39 90.58
C PHE A 50 -75.99 -1.31 91.57
N GLY A 51 -77.26 -1.03 91.88
CA GLY A 51 -78.02 -1.84 92.83
C GLY A 51 -77.64 -1.58 94.30
N SER A 52 -78.46 -2.09 95.22
CA SER A 52 -78.29 -1.83 96.66
C SER A 52 -76.96 -2.33 97.23
N LYS A 53 -76.42 -3.42 96.68
CA LYS A 53 -75.11 -4.01 97.07
C LYS A 53 -73.91 -3.16 96.66
N ALA A 54 -74.06 -2.16 95.79
CA ALA A 54 -72.97 -1.28 95.42
C ALA A 54 -72.43 -0.47 96.60
N ALA A 55 -73.28 -0.21 97.59
CA ALA A 55 -72.89 0.45 98.83
C ALA A 55 -71.81 -0.35 99.58
N ASP A 56 -71.79 -1.68 99.46
CA ASP A 56 -70.76 -2.57 100.04
C ASP A 56 -69.38 -2.41 99.38
N PHE A 57 -69.31 -1.70 98.26
CA PHE A 57 -68.06 -1.39 97.54
C PHE A 57 -67.71 0.11 97.59
N CYS A 58 -68.44 0.90 98.38
CA CYS A 58 -68.25 2.35 98.47
C CYS A 58 -67.38 2.79 99.66
N ILE A 59 -66.45 3.72 99.41
CA ILE A 59 -65.73 4.50 100.44
C ILE A 59 -66.15 5.96 100.32
N VAL A 60 -66.48 6.61 101.42
CA VAL A 60 -66.72 8.06 101.45
C VAL A 60 -65.41 8.80 101.71
N LEU A 61 -64.96 9.61 100.76
CA LEU A 61 -63.71 10.37 100.84
C LEU A 61 -64.02 11.86 101.01
N PHE A 62 -63.73 12.42 102.18
CA PHE A 62 -63.83 13.84 102.42
C PHE A 62 -62.58 14.56 101.92
N THR A 63 -62.75 15.61 101.14
CA THR A 63 -61.68 16.51 100.69
C THR A 63 -61.66 17.76 101.55
N ARG A 64 -60.52 18.46 101.56
CA ARG A 64 -60.26 19.65 102.40
C ARG A 64 -60.18 19.32 103.89
N GLU A 65 -59.41 18.29 104.21
CA GLU A 65 -59.11 17.91 105.61
C GLU A 65 -58.50 19.08 106.40
N ASP A 66 -57.70 19.93 105.75
CA ASP A 66 -57.15 21.18 106.29
C ASP A 66 -58.21 22.12 106.87
N SER A 67 -59.45 22.04 106.37
CA SER A 67 -60.58 22.84 106.83
C SER A 67 -61.21 22.34 108.14
N LEU A 68 -60.75 21.22 108.71
CA LEU A 68 -61.25 20.65 109.96
C LEU A 68 -60.73 21.37 111.23
N ARG A 69 -59.83 22.35 111.10
CA ARG A 69 -59.35 23.22 112.21
C ARG A 69 -58.91 22.45 113.48
N GLY A 70 -58.20 21.34 113.30
CA GLY A 70 -57.67 20.51 114.40
C GLY A 70 -58.64 19.42 114.92
N GLN A 71 -59.84 19.30 114.36
CA GLN A 71 -60.78 18.21 114.63
C GLN A 71 -60.46 16.99 113.76
N THR A 72 -60.65 15.77 114.28
CA THR A 72 -60.53 14.56 113.44
C THR A 72 -61.76 14.39 112.54
N ILE A 73 -61.62 13.73 111.39
CA ILE A 73 -62.76 13.49 110.50
C ILE A 73 -63.91 12.74 111.20
N LYS A 74 -63.58 11.80 112.10
CA LYS A 74 -64.56 11.09 112.93
C LYS A 74 -65.34 12.04 113.82
N GLN A 75 -64.65 12.93 114.52
CA GLN A 75 -65.30 13.95 115.35
C GLN A 75 -66.19 14.87 114.49
N TYR A 76 -65.77 15.22 113.27
CA TYR A 76 -66.57 16.07 112.37
C TYR A 76 -67.87 15.39 111.96
N VAL A 77 -67.81 14.11 111.58
CA VAL A 77 -69.00 13.31 111.26
C VAL A 77 -69.91 13.17 112.47
N ASP A 78 -69.37 12.87 113.65
CA ASP A 78 -70.16 12.67 114.88
C ASP A 78 -70.91 13.95 115.29
N ARG A 79 -70.24 15.11 115.21
CA ARG A 79 -70.82 16.43 115.53
C ARG A 79 -71.73 16.99 114.43
N SER A 80 -71.75 16.38 113.24
CA SER A 80 -72.62 16.81 112.15
C SER A 80 -74.09 16.72 112.57
N LYS A 81 -74.85 17.79 112.34
CA LYS A 81 -76.32 17.80 112.51
C LYS A 81 -77.05 17.32 111.26
N ASN A 82 -76.33 16.88 110.24
CA ASN A 82 -76.91 16.41 108.99
C ASN A 82 -77.14 14.89 109.04
N ASP A 83 -78.38 14.48 109.24
CA ASP A 83 -78.78 13.08 109.35
C ASP A 83 -78.57 12.30 108.04
N GLU A 84 -78.69 12.97 106.89
CA GLU A 84 -78.48 12.32 105.59
C GLU A 84 -77.01 12.02 105.33
N LEU A 85 -76.08 12.88 105.78
CA LEU A 85 -74.65 12.60 105.74
C LEU A 85 -74.29 11.40 106.62
N LYS A 86 -74.87 11.32 107.82
CA LYS A 86 -74.68 10.19 108.74
C LYS A 86 -75.24 8.90 108.12
N LYS A 87 -76.40 8.98 107.48
CA LYS A 87 -77.01 7.87 106.74
C LYS A 87 -76.14 7.40 105.58
N LEU A 88 -75.59 8.32 104.78
CA LEU A 88 -74.66 8.00 103.68
C LEU A 88 -73.45 7.20 104.18
N ILE A 89 -72.80 7.69 105.23
CA ILE A 89 -71.62 7.03 105.82
C ILE A 89 -71.99 5.65 106.38
N SER A 90 -73.13 5.57 107.08
CA SER A 90 -73.65 4.31 107.63
C SER A 90 -73.95 3.29 106.53
N ASP A 91 -74.61 3.72 105.44
CA ASP A 91 -74.93 2.89 104.29
C ASP A 91 -73.66 2.37 103.59
N CYS A 92 -72.57 3.14 103.64
CA CYS A 92 -71.24 2.72 103.18
C CYS A 92 -70.45 1.92 104.22
N GLY A 93 -71.10 1.38 105.27
CA GLY A 93 -70.45 0.55 106.28
C GLY A 93 -69.49 1.30 107.21
N ASN A 94 -69.71 2.61 107.41
CA ASN A 94 -68.84 3.50 108.17
C ASN A 94 -67.40 3.61 107.62
N ARG A 95 -67.22 3.35 106.32
CA ARG A 95 -65.93 3.52 105.62
C ARG A 95 -65.80 4.93 105.09
N PHE A 96 -65.10 5.76 105.85
CA PHE A 96 -64.81 7.12 105.45
C PHE A 96 -63.41 7.57 105.86
N LEU A 97 -62.82 8.42 105.03
CA LEU A 97 -61.50 9.01 105.22
C LEU A 97 -61.55 10.49 104.86
N ALA A 98 -60.57 11.26 105.34
CA ALA A 98 -60.36 12.63 104.88
C ALA A 98 -59.00 12.75 104.20
N PHE A 99 -58.97 13.55 103.14
CA PHE A 99 -57.82 13.86 102.31
C PHE A 99 -57.59 15.38 102.28
N SER A 100 -56.33 15.75 102.43
CA SER A 100 -55.84 17.07 102.07
C SER A 100 -55.19 16.99 100.69
N ASN A 101 -55.89 17.45 99.65
CA ASN A 101 -55.35 17.47 98.29
C ASN A 101 -54.22 18.49 98.09
N THR A 102 -53.95 19.33 99.10
CA THR A 102 -52.82 20.26 99.15
C THR A 102 -51.62 19.70 99.91
N GLU A 103 -51.78 18.58 100.64
CA GLU A 103 -50.69 17.89 101.33
C GLU A 103 -49.95 16.98 100.33
N THR A 104 -48.69 17.31 100.06
CA THR A 104 -47.87 16.64 99.05
C THR A 104 -46.70 15.85 99.63
N GLN A 105 -46.39 16.00 100.92
CA GLN A 105 -45.23 15.36 101.56
C GLN A 105 -45.63 14.13 102.38
N ASP A 106 -46.79 14.14 103.04
CA ASP A 106 -47.29 12.99 103.79
C ASP A 106 -48.19 12.06 102.95
N GLN A 107 -47.69 10.85 102.67
CA GLN A 107 -48.44 9.80 101.95
C GLN A 107 -49.30 8.91 102.87
N THR A 108 -49.30 9.15 104.17
CA THR A 108 -50.07 8.37 105.15
C THR A 108 -51.57 8.35 104.81
N GLN A 109 -52.11 9.42 104.23
CA GLN A 109 -53.50 9.47 103.74
C GLN A 109 -53.78 8.44 102.63
N VAL A 110 -52.84 8.24 101.70
CA VAL A 110 -52.96 7.26 100.60
C VAL A 110 -52.83 5.84 101.13
N ILE A 111 -51.90 5.59 102.07
CA ILE A 111 -51.74 4.27 102.71
C ILE A 111 -53.03 3.87 103.42
N LYS A 112 -53.65 4.78 104.19
CA LYS A 112 -54.94 4.54 104.86
C LYS A 112 -56.08 4.21 103.87
N LEU A 113 -56.07 4.83 102.69
CA LEU A 113 -57.03 4.51 101.63
C LEU A 113 -56.81 3.09 101.11
N PHE A 114 -55.57 2.70 100.79
CA PHE A 114 -55.27 1.35 100.34
C PHE A 114 -55.57 0.28 101.40
N ASP A 115 -55.25 0.55 102.67
CA ASP A 115 -55.60 -0.35 103.78
C ASP A 115 -57.13 -0.56 103.84
N MET A 116 -57.91 0.51 103.72
CA MET A 116 -59.37 0.44 103.69
C MET A 116 -59.92 -0.26 102.43
N MET A 117 -59.26 -0.10 101.27
CA MET A 117 -59.60 -0.80 100.04
C MET A 117 -59.32 -2.31 100.13
N GLU A 118 -58.19 -2.70 100.73
CA GLU A 118 -57.83 -4.11 100.94
C GLU A 118 -58.71 -4.77 102.01
N GLU A 119 -59.04 -4.06 103.10
CA GLU A 119 -60.04 -4.50 104.08
C GLU A 119 -61.41 -4.70 103.41
N MET A 120 -61.86 -3.74 102.61
CA MET A 120 -63.09 -3.88 101.81
C MET A 120 -63.04 -5.09 100.88
N LYS A 121 -61.94 -5.27 100.14
CA LYS A 121 -61.79 -6.39 99.21
C LYS A 121 -61.84 -7.73 99.94
N LYS A 122 -61.22 -7.84 101.13
CA LYS A 122 -61.29 -9.03 101.99
C LYS A 122 -62.72 -9.27 102.49
N SER A 123 -63.41 -8.23 102.98
CA SER A 123 -64.82 -8.32 103.40
C SER A 123 -65.75 -8.75 102.26
N ASN A 124 -65.42 -8.38 101.02
CA ASN A 124 -66.14 -8.76 99.80
C ASN A 124 -65.56 -10.03 99.12
N GLN A 125 -64.80 -10.86 99.84
CA GLN A 125 -64.26 -12.16 99.36
C GLN A 125 -63.40 -12.07 98.08
N GLY A 126 -62.76 -10.93 97.83
CA GLY A 126 -61.95 -10.70 96.63
C GLY A 126 -62.75 -10.46 95.35
N GLN A 127 -64.08 -10.42 95.44
CA GLN A 127 -64.95 -10.16 94.29
C GLN A 127 -64.96 -8.67 93.97
N CYS A 128 -65.10 -8.33 92.68
CA CYS A 128 -65.42 -6.97 92.26
C CYS A 128 -66.94 -6.79 92.25
N PHE A 129 -67.39 -5.55 92.41
CA PHE A 129 -68.77 -5.20 92.15
C PHE A 129 -69.08 -5.46 90.68
N THR A 130 -69.98 -6.40 90.42
CA THR A 130 -70.46 -6.73 89.07
C THR A 130 -71.99 -6.69 89.06
N ASN A 131 -72.54 -6.26 87.93
CA ASN A 131 -73.98 -6.30 87.64
C ASN A 131 -74.18 -6.79 86.20
N GLU A 132 -75.44 -6.89 85.76
CA GLU A 132 -75.75 -7.41 84.43
C GLU A 132 -75.08 -6.59 83.31
N MET A 133 -74.96 -5.28 83.48
CA MET A 133 -74.34 -4.37 82.52
C MET A 133 -72.82 -4.61 82.38
N PHE A 134 -72.15 -4.94 83.49
CA PHE A 134 -70.73 -5.34 83.45
C PHE A 134 -70.52 -6.68 82.74
N LYS A 135 -71.43 -7.64 82.92
CA LYS A 135 -71.36 -8.93 82.23
C LYS A 135 -71.60 -8.77 80.72
N GLU A 136 -72.59 -7.99 80.32
CA GLU A 136 -72.88 -7.70 78.91
C GLU A 136 -71.67 -7.03 78.22
N ALA A 137 -71.04 -6.06 78.89
CA ALA A 137 -69.83 -5.40 78.38
C ALA A 137 -68.66 -6.38 78.22
N ALA A 138 -68.46 -7.30 79.17
CA ALA A 138 -67.42 -8.32 79.10
C ALA A 138 -67.67 -9.30 77.92
N ILE A 139 -68.91 -9.79 77.77
CA ILE A 139 -69.32 -10.68 76.67
C ILE A 139 -69.12 -10.00 75.32
N SER A 140 -69.53 -8.74 75.18
CA SER A 140 -69.36 -7.98 73.93
C SER A 140 -67.89 -7.80 73.55
N THR A 141 -67.04 -7.54 74.54
CA THR A 141 -65.58 -7.40 74.32
C THR A 141 -64.95 -8.74 73.92
N GLU A 142 -65.34 -9.83 74.56
CA GLU A 142 -64.85 -11.17 74.22
C GLU A 142 -65.27 -11.60 72.81
N GLN A 143 -66.52 -11.34 72.42
CA GLN A 143 -67.01 -11.62 71.07
C GLN A 143 -66.24 -10.85 69.99
N ARG A 144 -65.95 -9.56 70.23
CA ARG A 144 -65.13 -8.75 69.32
C ARG A 144 -63.72 -9.31 69.19
N MET A 145 -63.12 -9.74 70.31
CA MET A 145 -61.77 -10.31 70.31
C MET A 145 -61.71 -11.60 69.47
N LYS A 146 -62.68 -12.50 69.63
CA LYS A 146 -62.79 -13.74 68.83
C LYS A 146 -62.94 -13.44 67.33
N MET A 147 -63.73 -12.43 66.97
CA MET A 147 -63.92 -12.04 65.57
C MET A 147 -62.63 -11.49 64.94
N ILE A 148 -61.84 -10.73 65.69
CA ILE A 148 -60.54 -10.22 65.24
C ILE A 148 -59.58 -11.39 64.99
N GLU A 149 -59.46 -12.30 65.95
CA GLU A 149 -58.56 -13.46 65.87
C GLU A 149 -58.92 -14.37 64.67
N GLU A 150 -60.21 -14.62 64.45
CA GLU A 150 -60.67 -15.40 63.30
C GLU A 150 -60.33 -14.71 61.97
N ASN A 151 -60.51 -13.39 61.91
CA ASN A 151 -60.21 -12.61 60.71
C ASN A 151 -58.70 -12.54 60.41
N GLU A 152 -57.87 -12.41 61.44
CA GLU A 152 -56.42 -12.51 61.31
C GLU A 152 -55.99 -13.87 60.77
N ARG A 153 -56.59 -14.96 61.27
CA ARG A 153 -56.31 -16.31 60.77
C ARG A 153 -56.69 -16.47 59.29
N LYS A 154 -57.84 -15.92 58.88
CA LYS A 154 -58.29 -15.92 57.48
C LYS A 154 -57.34 -15.13 56.59
N ASN A 155 -56.95 -13.92 57.01
CA ASN A 155 -55.99 -13.08 56.29
C ASN A 155 -54.63 -13.78 56.14
N GLN A 156 -54.14 -14.43 57.19
CA GLN A 156 -52.85 -15.12 57.16
C GLN A 156 -52.85 -16.29 56.17
N THR A 157 -53.96 -17.02 56.05
CA THR A 157 -54.12 -18.08 55.04
C THR A 157 -54.14 -17.50 53.63
N GLN A 158 -54.91 -16.43 53.38
CA GLN A 158 -54.97 -15.78 52.07
C GLN A 158 -53.60 -15.25 51.63
N VAL A 159 -52.83 -14.65 52.54
CA VAL A 159 -51.46 -14.18 52.25
C VAL A 159 -50.54 -15.34 51.86
N LYS A 160 -50.63 -16.48 52.55
CA LYS A 160 -49.83 -17.68 52.20
C LYS A 160 -50.20 -18.23 50.82
N GLU A 161 -51.49 -18.33 50.51
CA GLU A 161 -51.96 -18.79 49.20
C GLU A 161 -51.52 -17.85 48.07
N LEU A 162 -51.65 -16.54 48.29
CA LEU A 162 -51.24 -15.53 47.30
C LEU A 162 -49.73 -15.58 47.05
N LYS A 163 -48.93 -15.72 48.11
CA LYS A 163 -47.48 -15.87 48.00
C LYS A 163 -47.09 -17.12 47.20
N ALA A 164 -47.74 -18.26 47.48
CA ALA A 164 -47.50 -19.50 46.73
C ALA A 164 -47.83 -19.35 45.23
N LYS A 165 -48.90 -18.64 44.88
CA LYS A 165 -49.24 -18.35 43.47
C LYS A 165 -48.17 -17.51 42.79
N TYR A 166 -47.72 -16.43 43.42
CA TYR A 166 -46.64 -15.58 42.88
C TYR A 166 -45.32 -16.35 42.70
N ASP A 167 -44.94 -17.18 43.67
CA ASP A 167 -43.71 -17.98 43.59
C ASP A 167 -43.76 -18.99 42.43
N MET A 168 -44.91 -19.64 42.20
CA MET A 168 -45.11 -20.52 41.04
C MET A 168 -45.00 -19.75 39.71
N GLU A 169 -45.60 -18.56 39.63
CA GLU A 169 -45.57 -17.75 38.41
C GLU A 169 -44.16 -17.24 38.09
N ILE A 170 -43.41 -16.79 39.10
CA ILE A 170 -41.99 -16.43 38.96
C ILE A 170 -41.18 -17.62 38.47
N LYS A 171 -41.38 -18.82 39.04
CA LYS A 171 -40.67 -20.04 38.62
C LYS A 171 -40.99 -20.41 37.16
N SER A 172 -42.25 -20.30 36.76
CA SER A 172 -42.70 -20.53 35.38
C SER A 172 -42.08 -19.53 34.40
N MET A 173 -42.09 -18.23 34.75
CA MET A 173 -41.48 -17.19 33.92
C MET A 173 -39.96 -17.37 33.78
N LYS A 174 -39.25 -17.71 34.86
CA LYS A 174 -37.81 -17.99 34.83
C LYS A 174 -37.48 -19.13 33.87
N LYS A 175 -38.22 -20.24 33.94
CA LYS A 175 -38.04 -21.38 33.04
C LYS A 175 -38.23 -20.98 31.57
N ARG A 176 -39.28 -20.20 31.26
CA ARG A 176 -39.53 -19.70 29.90
C ARG A 176 -38.41 -18.78 29.39
N LEU A 177 -37.83 -17.97 30.26
CA LEU A 177 -36.70 -17.09 29.91
C LEU A 177 -35.42 -17.89 29.63
N GLU A 178 -35.12 -18.91 30.44
CA GLU A 178 -33.99 -19.80 30.20
C GLU A 178 -34.13 -20.58 28.89
N GLU A 179 -35.31 -21.12 28.60
CA GLU A 179 -35.58 -21.81 27.32
C GLU A 179 -35.42 -20.87 26.12
N LYS A 180 -35.87 -19.61 26.22
CA LYS A 180 -35.65 -18.61 25.18
C LYS A 180 -34.17 -18.27 25.01
N LYS A 181 -33.44 -18.12 26.12
CA LYS A 181 -32.00 -17.85 26.09
C LYS A 181 -31.24 -18.96 25.39
N LEU A 182 -31.56 -20.23 25.71
CA LEU A 182 -30.95 -21.39 25.07
C LEU A 182 -31.20 -21.41 23.57
N LYS A 183 -32.43 -21.13 23.11
CA LYS A 183 -32.75 -21.04 21.67
C LYS A 183 -31.97 -19.94 20.95
N ILE A 184 -31.81 -18.78 21.58
CA ILE A 184 -31.03 -17.67 21.03
C ILE A 184 -29.55 -18.07 20.92
N ASP A 185 -29.00 -18.74 21.93
CA ASP A 185 -27.61 -19.20 21.91
C ASP A 185 -27.38 -20.29 20.84
N GLU A 186 -28.33 -21.22 20.67
CA GLU A 186 -28.31 -22.22 19.60
C GLU A 186 -28.37 -21.58 18.20
N GLU A 187 -29.25 -20.60 17.99
CA GLU A 187 -29.34 -19.86 16.72
C GLU A 187 -28.06 -19.07 16.42
N ARG A 188 -27.48 -18.41 17.44
CA ARG A 188 -26.21 -17.69 17.31
C ARG A 188 -25.09 -18.64 16.87
N GLU A 189 -24.98 -19.80 17.49
CA GLU A 189 -23.90 -20.74 17.15
C GLU A 189 -24.12 -21.37 15.75
N ARG A 190 -25.38 -21.65 15.37
CA ARG A 190 -25.71 -22.06 13.99
C ARG A 190 -25.29 -21.00 12.96
N LEU A 191 -25.62 -19.73 13.23
CA LEU A 191 -25.29 -18.63 12.33
C LEU A 191 -23.77 -18.45 12.22
N LYS A 192 -23.05 -18.50 13.34
CA LYS A 192 -21.59 -18.43 13.39
C LYS A 192 -20.92 -19.58 12.63
N ASN A 193 -21.43 -20.80 12.76
CA ASN A 193 -20.93 -21.94 12.00
C ASN A 193 -21.16 -21.77 10.50
N LYS A 194 -22.30 -21.20 10.09
CA LYS A 194 -22.59 -20.90 8.68
C LYS A 194 -21.62 -19.86 8.11
N PHE A 195 -21.33 -18.80 8.86
CA PHE A 195 -20.32 -17.80 8.47
C PHE A 195 -18.92 -18.42 8.34
N ARG A 196 -18.50 -19.26 9.30
CA ARG A 196 -17.21 -19.95 9.24
C ARG A 196 -17.09 -20.85 8.00
N GLN A 197 -18.15 -21.58 7.65
CA GLN A 197 -18.18 -22.41 6.44
C GLN A 197 -18.08 -21.56 5.16
N GLN A 198 -18.79 -20.42 5.10
CA GLN A 198 -18.70 -19.51 3.96
C GLN A 198 -17.30 -18.92 3.81
N GLU A 199 -16.68 -18.51 4.92
CA GLU A 199 -15.33 -17.97 4.95
C GLU A 199 -14.30 -19.00 4.49
N GLU A 200 -14.40 -20.25 4.97
CA GLU A 200 -13.53 -21.35 4.50
C GLU A 200 -13.70 -21.64 3.02
N THR A 201 -14.94 -21.61 2.51
CA THR A 201 -15.22 -21.87 1.10
C THR A 201 -14.61 -20.78 0.22
N LEU A 202 -14.85 -19.50 0.56
CA LEU A 202 -14.24 -18.37 -0.12
C LEU A 202 -12.71 -18.43 -0.08
N ARG A 203 -12.13 -18.77 1.07
CA ARG A 203 -10.68 -18.90 1.21
C ARG A 203 -10.11 -19.97 0.28
N ARG A 204 -10.76 -21.14 0.18
CA ARG A 204 -10.33 -22.21 -0.75
C ARG A 204 -10.43 -21.76 -2.20
N GLU A 205 -11.52 -21.09 -2.59
CA GLU A 205 -11.68 -20.53 -3.94
C GLU A 205 -10.58 -19.52 -4.28
N PHE A 206 -10.24 -18.63 -3.34
CA PHE A 206 -9.13 -17.68 -3.51
C PHE A 206 -7.78 -18.39 -3.65
N GLU A 207 -7.46 -19.36 -2.78
CA GLU A 207 -6.22 -20.13 -2.85
C GLU A 207 -6.11 -20.94 -4.15
N GLU A 208 -7.23 -21.48 -4.65
CA GLU A 208 -7.27 -22.21 -5.93
C GLU A 208 -7.09 -21.28 -7.12
N LYS A 209 -7.74 -20.10 -7.08
CA LYS A 209 -7.59 -19.06 -8.11
C LYS A 209 -6.16 -18.55 -8.18
N GLU A 210 -5.52 -18.28 -7.03
CA GLU A 210 -4.13 -17.86 -6.97
C GLU A 210 -3.18 -18.93 -7.55
N LYS A 211 -3.37 -20.21 -7.19
CA LYS A 211 -2.61 -21.32 -7.78
C LYS A 211 -2.81 -21.42 -9.29
N SER A 212 -4.03 -21.20 -9.78
CA SER A 212 -4.36 -21.20 -11.21
C SER A 212 -3.67 -20.05 -11.95
N GLU A 213 -3.69 -18.84 -11.40
CA GLU A 213 -3.01 -17.67 -11.95
C GLU A 213 -1.49 -17.84 -11.95
N GLN A 214 -0.89 -18.37 -10.87
CA GLN A 214 0.53 -18.69 -10.84
C GLN A 214 0.92 -19.73 -11.91
N LYS A 215 0.09 -20.75 -12.14
CA LYS A 215 0.32 -21.73 -13.23
C LYS A 215 0.23 -21.08 -14.60
N LYS A 216 -0.75 -20.19 -14.83
CA LYS A 216 -0.85 -19.41 -16.08
C LYS A 216 0.38 -18.53 -16.30
N GLY A 217 0.81 -17.77 -15.28
CA GLY A 217 2.01 -16.94 -15.35
C GLY A 217 3.29 -17.74 -15.64
N LYS A 218 3.45 -18.93 -15.03
CA LYS A 218 4.56 -19.83 -15.35
C LYS A 218 4.52 -20.32 -16.80
N MET A 219 3.34 -20.69 -17.29
CA MET A 219 3.15 -21.16 -18.67
C MET A 219 3.41 -20.05 -19.69
N GLU A 220 2.94 -18.83 -19.44
CA GLU A 220 3.19 -17.66 -20.29
C GLU A 220 4.67 -17.28 -20.30
N ASN A 221 5.35 -17.28 -19.15
CA ASN A 221 6.79 -17.04 -19.08
C ASN A 221 7.60 -18.11 -19.81
N GLN A 222 7.20 -19.39 -19.68
CA GLN A 222 7.82 -20.49 -20.42
C GLN A 222 7.65 -20.30 -21.93
N LYS A 223 6.43 -19.99 -22.38
CA LYS A 223 6.13 -19.72 -23.79
C LYS A 223 6.96 -18.55 -24.33
N ARG A 224 7.04 -17.43 -23.59
CA ARG A 224 7.88 -16.29 -23.96
C ARG A 224 9.36 -16.67 -24.04
N SER A 225 9.86 -17.45 -23.09
CA SER A 225 11.25 -17.94 -23.12
C SER A 225 11.53 -18.83 -24.32
N ASP A 226 10.58 -19.66 -24.74
CA ASP A 226 10.75 -20.56 -25.88
C ASP A 226 10.65 -19.78 -27.21
N GLU A 227 9.76 -18.77 -27.29
CA GLU A 227 9.69 -17.81 -28.41
C GLU A 227 11.00 -17.01 -28.55
N GLU A 228 11.57 -16.51 -27.44
CA GLU A 228 12.87 -15.80 -27.46
C GLU A 228 14.03 -16.71 -27.91
N LYS A 229 14.03 -17.99 -27.50
CA LYS A 229 15.02 -18.97 -27.97
C LYS A 229 14.87 -19.23 -29.47
N GLN A 230 13.65 -19.34 -29.96
CA GLN A 230 13.40 -19.53 -31.38
C GLN A 230 13.88 -18.33 -32.20
N GLN A 231 13.54 -17.11 -31.76
CA GLN A 231 14.03 -15.89 -32.40
C GLN A 231 15.56 -15.80 -32.40
N ARG A 232 16.21 -16.11 -31.27
CA ARG A 232 17.68 -16.16 -31.20
C ARG A 232 18.27 -17.16 -32.20
N ALA A 233 17.70 -18.37 -32.29
CA ALA A 233 18.16 -19.37 -33.24
C ALA A 233 17.98 -18.92 -34.70
N GLU A 234 16.89 -18.22 -35.03
CA GLU A 234 16.66 -17.62 -36.35
C GLU A 234 17.69 -16.51 -36.65
N TYR A 235 17.97 -15.63 -35.70
CA TYR A 235 19.02 -14.62 -35.84
C TYR A 235 20.41 -15.25 -36.02
N ASP A 236 20.75 -16.28 -35.24
CA ASP A 236 22.02 -17.00 -35.35
C ASP A 236 22.19 -17.66 -36.72
N GLN A 237 21.12 -18.29 -37.25
CA GLN A 237 21.12 -18.82 -38.62
C GLN A 237 21.34 -17.72 -39.66
N ARG A 238 20.68 -16.57 -39.52
CA ARG A 238 20.83 -15.44 -40.44
C ARG A 238 22.24 -14.84 -40.40
N ILE A 239 22.85 -14.77 -39.22
CA ILE A 239 24.24 -14.33 -39.06
C ILE A 239 25.19 -15.29 -39.78
N GLU A 240 25.00 -16.61 -39.62
CA GLU A 240 25.83 -17.60 -40.31
C GLU A 240 25.66 -17.56 -41.84
N GLU A 241 24.45 -17.30 -42.33
CA GLU A 241 24.20 -17.07 -43.75
C GLU A 241 24.97 -15.85 -44.28
N ILE A 242 24.86 -14.70 -43.60
CA ILE A 242 25.59 -13.47 -43.97
C ILE A 242 27.10 -13.70 -43.93
N LYS A 243 27.61 -14.44 -42.94
CA LYS A 243 29.05 -14.77 -42.87
C LYS A 243 29.50 -15.57 -44.10
N ARG A 244 28.72 -16.57 -44.54
CA ARG A 244 29.03 -17.35 -45.74
C ARG A 244 28.98 -16.49 -46.99
N GLU A 245 27.96 -15.64 -47.14
CA GLU A 245 27.86 -14.72 -48.28
C GLU A 245 29.04 -13.74 -48.33
N THR A 246 29.45 -13.20 -47.18
CA THR A 246 30.59 -12.28 -47.08
C THR A 246 31.90 -13.00 -47.42
N GLU A 247 32.06 -14.25 -46.96
CA GLU A 247 33.22 -15.09 -47.27
C GLU A 247 33.28 -15.44 -48.76
N ASP A 248 32.15 -15.81 -49.36
CA ASP A 248 32.05 -16.07 -50.79
C ASP A 248 32.38 -14.81 -51.59
N GLN A 249 31.86 -13.65 -51.21
CA GLN A 249 32.22 -12.36 -51.82
C GLN A 249 33.72 -12.07 -51.70
N ARG A 250 34.33 -12.36 -50.54
CA ARG A 250 35.78 -12.20 -50.33
C ARG A 250 36.59 -13.10 -51.27
N ILE A 251 36.20 -14.36 -51.40
CA ILE A 251 36.86 -15.33 -52.30
C ILE A 251 36.72 -14.89 -53.76
N GLN A 252 35.53 -14.45 -54.18
CA GLN A 252 35.32 -13.92 -55.53
C GLN A 252 36.18 -12.69 -55.80
N TYR A 253 36.27 -11.78 -54.83
CA TYR A 253 37.12 -10.60 -54.93
C TYR A 253 38.60 -10.95 -55.04
N GLU A 254 39.09 -11.88 -54.21
CA GLU A 254 40.47 -12.36 -54.25
C GLU A 254 40.80 -13.01 -55.60
N LYS A 255 39.86 -13.79 -56.15
CA LYS A 255 40.00 -14.39 -57.48
C LYS A 255 40.10 -13.33 -58.58
N GLN A 256 39.24 -12.32 -58.56
CA GLN A 256 39.29 -11.21 -59.53
C GLN A 256 40.59 -10.41 -59.43
N GLN A 257 41.12 -10.20 -58.22
CA GLN A 257 42.42 -9.53 -58.05
C GLN A 257 43.55 -10.35 -58.69
N LYS A 258 43.59 -11.66 -58.43
CA LYS A 258 44.58 -12.57 -59.03
C LYS A 258 44.48 -12.62 -60.55
N GLU A 259 43.26 -12.63 -61.12
CA GLU A 259 43.07 -12.57 -62.57
C GLU A 259 43.59 -11.26 -63.17
N ARG A 260 43.31 -10.11 -62.54
CA ARG A 260 43.85 -8.81 -62.97
C ARG A 260 45.37 -8.73 -62.88
N GLU A 261 45.96 -9.20 -61.78
CA GLU A 261 47.43 -9.24 -61.62
C GLU A 261 48.09 -10.10 -62.71
N GLU A 262 47.48 -11.23 -63.06
CA GLU A 262 47.98 -12.12 -64.11
C GLU A 262 47.82 -11.51 -65.51
N GLU A 263 46.74 -10.77 -65.78
CA GLU A 263 46.56 -10.01 -67.02
C GLU A 263 47.58 -8.88 -67.15
N ASP A 264 47.81 -8.11 -66.08
CA ASP A 264 48.83 -7.06 -66.04
C ASP A 264 50.24 -7.64 -66.22
N ARG A 265 50.52 -8.81 -65.62
CA ARG A 265 51.78 -9.54 -65.82
C ARG A 265 51.99 -9.91 -67.28
N LYS A 266 50.99 -10.54 -67.93
CA LYS A 266 51.07 -10.92 -69.34
C LYS A 266 51.26 -9.72 -70.26
N ARG A 267 50.53 -8.63 -70.01
CA ARG A 267 50.68 -7.40 -70.78
C ARG A 267 52.07 -6.79 -70.59
N GLY A 268 52.58 -6.81 -69.36
CA GLY A 268 53.96 -6.41 -69.04
C GLY A 268 55.03 -7.19 -69.81
N GLU A 269 54.80 -8.49 -70.04
CA GLU A 269 55.67 -9.34 -70.85
C GLU A 269 55.57 -9.00 -72.35
N GLU A 270 54.36 -8.78 -72.87
CA GLU A 270 54.11 -8.35 -74.25
C GLU A 270 54.78 -7.01 -74.55
N TYR A 271 54.66 -6.02 -73.65
CA TYR A 271 55.35 -4.73 -73.81
C TYR A 271 56.87 -4.86 -73.87
N LYS A 272 57.48 -5.77 -73.09
CA LYS A 272 58.93 -6.01 -73.15
C LYS A 272 59.32 -6.60 -74.50
N GLN A 273 58.53 -7.53 -75.02
CA GLN A 273 58.78 -8.15 -76.33
C GLN A 273 58.66 -7.12 -77.45
N ASP A 274 57.63 -6.26 -77.43
CA ASP A 274 57.46 -5.20 -78.43
C ASP A 274 58.59 -4.17 -78.38
N GLN A 275 59.04 -3.79 -77.18
CA GLN A 275 60.17 -2.87 -77.02
C GLN A 275 61.47 -3.48 -77.56
N GLU A 276 61.71 -4.76 -77.33
CA GLU A 276 62.87 -5.49 -77.85
C GLU A 276 62.82 -5.63 -79.37
N LYS A 277 61.65 -5.98 -79.92
CA LYS A 277 61.43 -6.04 -81.37
C LYS A 277 61.69 -4.69 -82.05
N MET A 278 61.17 -3.61 -81.48
CA MET A 278 61.39 -2.26 -82.03
C MET A 278 62.89 -1.87 -82.02
N LYS A 279 63.63 -2.22 -80.96
CA LYS A 279 65.08 -1.97 -80.89
C LYS A 279 65.82 -2.75 -81.99
N ASN A 280 65.49 -4.03 -82.14
CA ASN A 280 66.10 -4.88 -83.16
C ASN A 280 65.79 -4.37 -84.58
N ASP A 281 64.54 -3.96 -84.83
CA ASP A 281 64.13 -3.37 -86.11
C ASP A 281 64.87 -2.05 -86.39
N HIS A 282 65.04 -1.20 -85.37
CA HIS A 282 65.82 0.05 -85.46
C HIS A 282 67.28 -0.22 -85.83
N GLU A 283 67.93 -1.14 -85.12
CA GLU A 283 69.31 -1.54 -85.38
C GLU A 283 69.47 -2.10 -86.80
N HIS A 284 68.54 -2.94 -87.25
CA HIS A 284 68.55 -3.50 -88.60
C HIS A 284 68.45 -2.41 -89.68
N ILE A 285 67.53 -1.45 -89.52
CA ILE A 285 67.32 -0.37 -90.50
C ILE A 285 68.59 0.51 -90.62
N ILE A 286 69.21 0.86 -89.49
CA ILE A 286 70.43 1.66 -89.50
C ILE A 286 71.60 0.90 -90.14
N ALA A 287 71.77 -0.38 -89.78
CA ALA A 287 72.81 -1.22 -90.36
C ALA A 287 72.63 -1.39 -91.89
N GLU A 288 71.40 -1.59 -92.37
CA GLU A 288 71.12 -1.72 -93.80
C GLU A 288 71.47 -0.44 -94.58
N LEU A 289 71.17 0.74 -94.01
CA LEU A 289 71.54 2.02 -94.61
C LEU A 289 73.06 2.23 -94.65
N GLN A 290 73.75 1.88 -93.57
CA GLN A 290 75.22 1.94 -93.51
C GLN A 290 75.87 0.99 -94.51
N MET A 291 75.38 -0.25 -94.64
CA MET A 291 75.88 -1.21 -95.61
C MET A 291 75.70 -0.73 -97.05
N LYS A 292 74.54 -0.16 -97.40
CA LYS A 292 74.32 0.43 -98.74
C LYS A 292 75.29 1.59 -99.01
N GLN A 293 75.55 2.43 -98.01
CA GLN A 293 76.50 3.53 -98.12
C GLN A 293 77.95 3.04 -98.29
N GLU A 294 78.36 2.02 -97.52
CA GLU A 294 79.69 1.40 -97.65
C GLU A 294 79.88 0.72 -99.00
N GLU A 295 78.86 0.04 -99.53
CA GLU A 295 78.94 -0.60 -100.84
C GLU A 295 79.09 0.44 -101.97
N GLU A 296 78.37 1.56 -101.90
CA GLU A 296 78.48 2.67 -102.84
C GLU A 296 79.87 3.33 -102.78
N ILE A 297 80.41 3.55 -101.57
CA ILE A 297 81.80 4.03 -101.40
C ILE A 297 82.78 3.05 -102.03
N ARG A 298 82.63 1.75 -101.78
CA ARG A 298 83.53 0.71 -102.30
C ARG A 298 83.54 0.63 -103.82
N LYS A 299 82.37 0.69 -104.47
CA LYS A 299 82.25 0.73 -105.94
C LYS A 299 82.96 1.96 -106.50
N ARG A 300 82.72 3.11 -105.89
CA ARG A 300 83.28 4.39 -106.34
C ARG A 300 84.80 4.48 -106.13
N ASP A 301 85.32 4.04 -105.00
CA ASP A 301 86.77 4.00 -104.75
C ASP A 301 87.48 3.10 -105.78
N SER A 302 86.82 2.02 -106.20
CA SER A 302 87.31 1.14 -107.27
C SER A 302 87.32 1.86 -108.63
N GLU A 303 86.25 2.60 -108.98
CA GLU A 303 86.22 3.39 -110.20
C GLU A 303 87.24 4.54 -110.21
N GLU A 304 87.43 5.20 -109.07
CA GLU A 304 88.40 6.28 -108.93
C GLU A 304 89.82 5.74 -109.04
N GLN A 305 90.13 4.58 -108.44
CA GLN A 305 91.40 3.90 -108.65
C GLN A 305 91.66 3.60 -110.13
N MET A 306 90.64 3.13 -110.86
CA MET A 306 90.75 2.85 -112.30
C MET A 306 90.99 4.14 -113.10
N ARG A 307 90.29 5.23 -112.77
CA ARG A 307 90.50 6.54 -113.38
C ARG A 307 91.89 7.10 -113.11
N ARG A 308 92.37 7.05 -111.86
CA ARG A 308 93.73 7.48 -111.49
C ARG A 308 94.81 6.72 -112.27
N LYS A 309 94.65 5.40 -112.43
CA LYS A 309 95.54 4.57 -113.27
C LYS A 309 95.51 4.99 -114.74
N GLN A 310 94.35 5.40 -115.27
CA GLN A 310 94.22 5.86 -116.64
C GLN A 310 94.85 7.25 -116.83
N GLU A 311 94.60 8.20 -115.93
CA GLU A 311 95.24 9.52 -115.94
C GLU A 311 96.77 9.44 -115.79
N GLU A 312 97.27 8.47 -115.00
CA GLU A 312 98.71 8.20 -114.88
C GLU A 312 99.32 7.69 -116.19
N LYS A 313 98.63 6.80 -116.91
CA LYS A 313 99.04 6.38 -118.26
C LYS A 313 99.07 7.54 -119.24
N GLU A 314 98.05 8.40 -119.24
CA GLU A 314 98.00 9.60 -120.08
C GLU A 314 99.15 10.58 -119.76
N ARG A 315 99.47 10.77 -118.47
CA ARG A 315 100.65 11.54 -118.02
C ARG A 315 101.94 10.96 -118.61
N GLU A 316 102.12 9.65 -118.58
CA GLU A 316 103.30 8.98 -119.14
C GLU A 316 103.35 9.11 -120.67
N GLU A 317 102.21 9.09 -121.37
CA GLU A 317 102.16 9.35 -122.81
C GLU A 317 102.57 10.78 -123.16
N TRP A 318 102.13 11.78 -122.38
CA TRP A 318 102.58 13.16 -122.54
C TRP A 318 104.08 13.29 -122.31
N LYS A 319 104.64 12.64 -121.27
CA LYS A 319 106.10 12.60 -121.05
C LYS A 319 106.84 12.00 -122.24
N ARG A 320 106.30 10.95 -122.87
CA ARG A 320 106.86 10.32 -124.06
C ARG A 320 106.82 11.25 -125.29
N LYS A 321 105.69 11.90 -125.55
CA LYS A 321 105.55 12.90 -126.65
C LYS A 321 106.56 14.05 -126.53
N ILE A 322 106.87 14.49 -125.30
CA ILE A 322 107.88 15.54 -125.05
C ILE A 322 109.30 15.05 -125.32
N LYS A 323 109.57 13.76 -125.07
CA LYS A 323 110.88 13.13 -125.28
C LYS A 323 111.19 12.88 -126.75
N GLU A 324 110.17 12.51 -127.54
CA GLU A 324 110.32 12.20 -128.98
C GLU A 324 110.48 13.46 -129.87
N ALA A 325 110.14 14.66 -129.39
CA ALA A 325 110.27 15.93 -130.13
C ALA A 325 111.71 16.47 -130.23
N GLU A 326 112.70 15.59 -130.43
CA GLU A 326 114.08 15.77 -129.97
C GLU A 326 115.02 16.68 -130.78
N ASN A 327 114.56 17.58 -131.66
CA ASN A 327 115.46 18.60 -132.27
C ASN A 327 114.75 19.85 -132.85
N ASP A 328 113.51 20.15 -132.44
CA ASP A 328 112.85 21.42 -132.76
C ASP A 328 112.25 22.07 -131.51
N LYS A 329 112.76 23.26 -131.16
CA LYS A 329 112.49 23.94 -129.88
C LYS A 329 111.06 24.47 -129.82
N GLU A 330 110.51 24.87 -130.97
CA GLU A 330 109.17 25.43 -131.11
C GLU A 330 108.10 24.34 -130.88
N THR A 331 108.28 23.16 -131.50
CA THR A 331 107.42 21.99 -131.28
C THR A 331 107.41 21.52 -129.83
N GLN A 332 108.56 21.58 -129.13
CA GLN A 332 108.65 21.17 -127.72
C GLN A 332 107.89 22.12 -126.76
N GLU A 333 107.88 23.42 -127.05
CA GLU A 333 107.14 24.41 -126.25
C GLU A 333 105.63 24.27 -126.47
N GLU A 334 105.19 23.97 -127.69
CA GLU A 334 103.78 23.71 -128.03
C GLU A 334 103.25 22.47 -127.27
N ILE A 335 104.00 21.36 -127.25
CA ILE A 335 103.62 20.15 -126.52
C ILE A 335 103.58 20.41 -125.00
N LYS A 336 104.52 21.19 -124.45
CA LYS A 336 104.51 21.59 -123.02
C LYS A 336 103.38 22.56 -122.67
N ARG A 337 102.90 23.35 -123.64
CA ARG A 337 101.70 24.19 -123.45
C ARG A 337 100.45 23.31 -123.38
N GLN A 338 100.30 22.38 -124.32
CA GLN A 338 99.21 21.40 -124.33
C GLN A 338 99.22 20.48 -123.10
N GLN A 339 100.39 20.05 -122.62
CA GLN A 339 100.49 19.28 -121.37
C GLN A 339 99.98 20.08 -120.17
N ARG A 340 100.34 21.37 -120.07
CA ARG A 340 99.89 22.24 -118.97
C ARG A 340 98.39 22.49 -119.03
N GLU A 341 97.85 22.73 -120.23
CA GLU A 341 96.40 22.84 -120.44
C GLU A 341 95.69 21.55 -120.01
N TRP A 342 96.20 20.37 -120.38
CA TRP A 342 95.67 19.08 -119.95
C TRP A 342 95.80 18.85 -118.44
N GLU A 343 96.93 19.21 -117.81
CA GLU A 343 97.12 19.09 -116.36
C GLU A 343 96.21 20.03 -115.57
N GLU A 344 95.99 21.25 -116.07
CA GLU A 344 95.04 22.19 -115.49
C GLU A 344 93.60 21.70 -115.66
N GLU A 345 93.24 21.16 -116.83
CA GLU A 345 91.93 20.54 -117.07
C GLU A 345 91.68 19.36 -116.09
N LYS A 346 92.66 18.46 -115.91
CA LYS A 346 92.55 17.35 -114.96
C LYS A 346 92.47 17.82 -113.51
N LYS A 347 93.22 18.86 -113.13
CA LYS A 347 93.11 19.47 -111.79
C LYS A 347 91.74 20.08 -111.56
N GLN A 348 91.15 20.71 -112.58
CA GLN A 348 89.81 21.26 -112.49
C GLN A 348 88.77 20.16 -112.30
N GLN A 349 88.85 19.08 -113.11
CA GLN A 349 87.99 17.91 -112.95
C GLN A 349 88.15 17.24 -111.57
N MET A 350 89.37 17.17 -111.02
CA MET A 350 89.60 16.66 -109.66
C MET A 350 88.89 17.51 -108.60
N ARG A 351 88.99 18.84 -108.67
CA ARG A 351 88.32 19.73 -107.70
C ARG A 351 86.81 19.64 -107.78
N GLU A 352 86.24 19.61 -108.99
CA GLU A 352 84.80 19.42 -109.18
C GLU A 352 84.33 18.07 -108.60
N ARG A 353 85.11 17.00 -108.78
CA ARG A 353 84.81 15.69 -108.18
C ARG A 353 84.94 15.64 -106.66
N GLU A 354 85.96 16.29 -106.09
CA GLU A 354 86.12 16.41 -104.63
C GLU A 354 84.97 17.22 -104.01
N GLU A 355 84.48 18.23 -104.71
CA GLU A 355 83.31 19.02 -104.30
C GLU A 355 82.02 18.20 -104.40
N GLU A 356 81.79 17.48 -105.51
CA GLU A 356 80.68 16.52 -105.65
C GLU A 356 80.72 15.43 -104.56
N GLU A 357 81.91 14.93 -104.21
CA GLU A 357 82.09 13.95 -103.15
C GLU A 357 81.71 14.53 -101.79
N ARG A 358 82.11 15.78 -101.50
CA ARG A 358 81.76 16.46 -100.26
C ARG A 358 80.24 16.63 -100.17
N GLU A 359 79.60 17.10 -101.23
CA GLU A 359 78.14 17.24 -101.28
C GLU A 359 77.41 15.89 -101.11
N ARG A 360 77.93 14.81 -101.69
CA ARG A 360 77.35 13.47 -101.53
C ARG A 360 77.52 12.94 -100.11
N LYS A 361 78.70 13.13 -99.49
CA LYS A 361 78.93 12.78 -98.07
C LYS A 361 77.98 13.54 -97.16
N GLU A 362 77.80 14.84 -97.39
CA GLU A 362 76.88 15.67 -96.63
C GLU A 362 75.41 15.22 -96.82
N LYS A 363 75.01 14.88 -98.05
CA LYS A 363 73.67 14.29 -98.33
C LYS A 363 73.46 12.96 -97.60
N HIS A 364 74.46 12.07 -97.58
CA HIS A 364 74.35 10.80 -96.87
C HIS A 364 74.30 10.98 -95.36
N GLU A 365 75.15 11.85 -94.80
CA GLU A 365 75.13 12.17 -93.38
C GLU A 365 73.78 12.76 -92.96
N LYS A 366 73.21 13.63 -93.81
CA LYS A 366 71.89 14.20 -93.61
C LYS A 366 70.80 13.11 -93.66
N GLN A 367 70.84 12.20 -94.63
CA GLN A 367 69.90 11.08 -94.72
C GLN A 367 69.97 10.17 -93.48
N LEU A 368 71.17 9.89 -92.96
CA LEU A 368 71.35 9.08 -91.76
C LEU A 368 70.75 9.79 -90.52
N LYS A 369 71.00 11.10 -90.39
CA LYS A 369 70.42 11.92 -89.31
C LYS A 369 68.90 11.99 -89.40
N GLU A 370 68.34 12.25 -90.58
CA GLU A 370 66.89 12.28 -90.80
C GLU A 370 66.23 10.94 -90.47
N LYS A 371 66.86 9.81 -90.84
CA LYS A 371 66.34 8.48 -90.51
C LYS A 371 66.44 8.17 -89.02
N GLN A 372 67.54 8.55 -88.38
CA GLN A 372 67.69 8.41 -86.93
C GLN A 372 66.64 9.23 -86.18
N GLU A 373 66.38 10.48 -86.59
CA GLU A 373 65.33 11.32 -86.02
C GLU A 373 63.92 10.76 -86.25
N GLU A 374 63.63 10.22 -87.44
CA GLU A 374 62.33 9.60 -87.74
C GLU A 374 62.04 8.44 -86.78
N LEU A 375 63.05 7.61 -86.55
CA LEU A 375 62.92 6.45 -85.68
C LEU A 375 62.88 6.85 -84.20
N ASP A 376 63.67 7.84 -83.76
CA ASP A 376 63.60 8.39 -82.40
C ASP A 376 62.22 9.02 -82.12
N ASN A 377 61.62 9.67 -83.12
CA ASN A 377 60.26 10.20 -83.03
C ASN A 377 59.21 9.09 -82.91
N LYS A 378 59.37 7.98 -83.65
CA LYS A 378 58.49 6.81 -83.52
C LYS A 378 58.61 6.18 -82.12
N LYS A 379 59.83 6.08 -81.58
CA LYS A 379 60.06 5.59 -80.21
C LYS A 379 59.40 6.49 -79.15
N LYS A 380 59.59 7.80 -79.24
CA LYS A 380 58.93 8.78 -78.34
C LYS A 380 57.40 8.76 -78.47
N LYS A 381 56.85 8.47 -79.65
CA LYS A 381 55.41 8.30 -79.83
C LYS A 381 54.93 7.05 -79.08
N PHE A 382 55.59 5.92 -79.29
CA PHE A 382 55.27 4.67 -78.60
C PHE A 382 55.35 4.79 -77.07
N GLU A 383 56.39 5.46 -76.56
CA GLU A 383 56.51 5.72 -75.11
C GLU A 383 55.37 6.60 -74.56
N ARG A 384 54.90 7.57 -75.34
CA ARG A 384 53.74 8.41 -74.96
C ARG A 384 52.43 7.64 -74.97
N ASP A 385 52.19 6.86 -76.02
CA ASP A 385 50.98 6.05 -76.14
C ASP A 385 50.88 5.06 -74.94
N ILE A 386 52.01 4.50 -74.49
CA ILE A 386 52.09 3.66 -73.28
C ILE A 386 51.77 4.43 -72.00
N GLU A 387 52.36 5.62 -71.83
CA GLU A 387 52.14 6.42 -70.63
C GLU A 387 50.67 6.86 -70.52
N GLU A 388 50.03 7.23 -71.64
CA GLU A 388 48.59 7.51 -71.70
C GLU A 388 47.75 6.28 -71.33
N GLU A 389 48.09 5.08 -71.84
CA GLU A 389 47.43 3.84 -71.44
C GLU A 389 47.60 3.52 -69.95
N ARG A 390 48.73 3.88 -69.35
CA ARG A 390 48.95 3.68 -67.90
C ARG A 390 48.09 4.63 -67.08
N GLN A 391 48.08 5.92 -67.44
CA GLN A 391 47.31 6.94 -66.73
C GLN A 391 45.81 6.67 -66.79
N ASN A 392 45.28 6.33 -67.97
CA ASN A 392 43.85 5.98 -68.12
C ASN A 392 43.44 4.81 -67.21
N ARG A 393 44.33 3.82 -67.01
CA ARG A 393 44.07 2.67 -66.13
C ARG A 393 44.14 3.03 -64.65
N GLU A 394 45.11 3.84 -64.25
CA GLU A 394 45.18 4.34 -62.87
C GLU A 394 43.92 5.13 -62.50
N GLU A 395 43.41 5.94 -63.44
CA GLU A 395 42.15 6.66 -63.26
C GLU A 395 40.94 5.72 -63.15
N GLU A 396 40.86 4.69 -64.01
CA GLU A 396 39.79 3.69 -63.98
C GLU A 396 39.79 2.89 -62.65
N GLN A 397 40.97 2.47 -62.17
CA GLN A 397 41.11 1.80 -60.88
C GLN A 397 40.68 2.71 -59.71
N GLN A 398 41.10 3.98 -59.72
CA GLN A 398 40.66 4.94 -58.70
C GLN A 398 39.15 5.17 -58.74
N GLN A 399 38.55 5.20 -59.93
CA GLN A 399 37.10 5.35 -60.07
C GLN A 399 36.35 4.15 -59.49
N GLN A 400 36.80 2.92 -59.78
CA GLN A 400 36.19 1.72 -59.20
C GLN A 400 36.31 1.67 -57.67
N ILE A 401 37.45 2.11 -57.11
CA ILE A 401 37.63 2.21 -55.65
C ILE A 401 36.68 3.24 -55.04
N ARG A 402 36.51 4.41 -55.69
CA ARG A 402 35.58 5.46 -55.25
C ARG A 402 34.13 4.96 -55.24
N GLU A 403 33.67 4.36 -56.33
CA GLU A 403 32.31 3.81 -56.44
C GLU A 403 32.02 2.72 -55.40
N ARG A 404 33.02 1.89 -55.07
CA ARG A 404 32.90 0.87 -54.03
C ARG A 404 32.79 1.46 -52.62
N THR A 405 33.65 2.43 -52.30
CA THR A 405 33.63 3.11 -50.99
C THR A 405 32.29 3.82 -50.75
N GLU A 406 31.66 4.31 -51.82
CA GLU A 406 30.34 4.93 -51.76
C GLU A 406 29.22 3.91 -51.56
N ARG A 407 29.31 2.73 -52.16
CA ARG A 407 28.36 1.61 -51.93
C ARG A 407 28.46 0.99 -50.54
N GLU A 408 29.64 0.96 -49.92
CA GLU A 408 29.85 0.46 -48.55
C GLU A 408 29.43 1.47 -47.46
N ARG A 409 29.14 2.73 -47.82
CA ARG A 409 28.67 3.79 -46.91
C ARG A 409 27.14 3.91 -46.79
N ILE A 410 26.39 3.21 -47.64
CA ILE A 410 24.91 3.11 -47.63
C ILE A 410 24.55 1.79 -46.96
#